data_AF-A0AAU0S560-F1
#
_entry.id   AF-A0AAU0S560-F1
#
_cell.length_a   1.000
_cell.length_b   1.000
_cell.length_c   1.000
_cell.angle_alpha   90.00
_cell.angle_beta   90.00
_cell.angle_gamma   90.00
#
_symmetry.space_group_name_H-M   'P 1'
#
loop_
_entity.id
_entity.type
_entity.pdbx_description
1 polymer ?
#
loop_
_entity_poly.entity_id
_entity_poly.type
_entity_poly.pdbx_seq_one_letter_code
_entity_poly.pdbx_strand_id
1 'polypeptide(L)'
;MHDEREDALPTAETKEHWPVSRWRFERTYTAVAPTESGKPGVYVKLPILITATQIENPLSVAISNLRGEINGQIGDCLIAEPEGNQWVVAKEIFEKTYREML
;
A
#
# COMPACT_ATOMS: atom_id res chain seq x y z
N MET A 1 11.95 15.42 -7.20
CA MET A 1 10.62 15.66 -7.78
C MET A 1 10.20 14.36 -8.43
N HIS A 2 9.14 13.71 -7.94
CA HIS A 2 8.47 12.65 -8.69
C HIS A 2 7.60 13.37 -9.73
N ASP A 3 7.75 13.03 -11.00
CA ASP A 3 6.93 13.60 -12.07
C ASP A 3 5.57 12.87 -12.07
N GLU A 4 4.52 13.58 -11.67
CA GLU A 4 3.15 13.06 -11.53
C GLU A 4 2.57 12.52 -12.86
N ARG A 5 3.25 12.75 -14.00
CA ARG A 5 2.83 12.23 -15.33
C ARG A 5 3.17 10.76 -15.53
N GLU A 6 3.94 10.16 -14.63
CA GLU A 6 4.24 8.72 -14.64
C GLU A 6 3.56 7.97 -13.48
N ASP A 7 2.56 8.55 -12.82
CA ASP A 7 1.81 7.82 -11.80
C ASP A 7 0.62 7.10 -12.43
N ALA A 8 0.41 5.85 -12.01
CA ALA A 8 -0.85 5.15 -12.24
C ALA A 8 -1.87 5.62 -11.22
N LEU A 9 -3.12 5.80 -11.66
CA LEU A 9 -4.25 6.19 -10.82
C LEU A 9 -5.21 5.00 -10.66
N PRO A 10 -4.88 3.99 -9.84
CA PRO A 10 -5.82 2.93 -9.51
C PRO A 10 -7.07 3.56 -8.90
N THR A 11 -8.23 3.15 -9.41
CA THR A 11 -9.53 3.52 -8.85
C THR A 11 -10.10 2.27 -8.22
N ALA A 12 -10.16 2.23 -6.89
CA ALA A 12 -10.89 1.18 -6.18
C ALA A 12 -12.40 1.38 -6.37
N GLU A 13 -13.21 0.36 -6.10
CA GLU A 13 -14.68 0.46 -6.12
C GLU A 13 -15.21 1.59 -5.21
N THR A 14 -14.40 2.04 -4.24
CA THR A 14 -14.66 3.17 -3.34
C THR A 14 -14.38 4.56 -3.95
N LYS A 15 -14.00 4.67 -5.24
CA LYS A 15 -13.61 5.91 -5.93
C LYS A 15 -12.41 6.66 -5.33
N GLU A 16 -11.60 5.96 -4.55
CA GLU A 16 -10.35 6.53 -4.03
C GLU A 16 -9.26 6.46 -5.10
N HIS A 17 -8.62 7.60 -5.36
CA HIS A 17 -7.46 7.72 -6.25
C HIS A 17 -6.20 7.89 -5.40
N TRP A 18 -5.33 6.88 -5.44
CA TRP A 18 -4.02 6.98 -4.81
C TRP A 18 -2.97 7.07 -5.92
N PRO A 19 -2.17 8.14 -6.02
CA PRO A 19 -1.05 8.14 -6.95
C PRO A 19 -0.09 7.01 -6.56
N VAL A 20 0.04 6.04 -7.44
CA VAL A 20 1.01 4.94 -7.34
C VAL A 20 2.02 5.15 -8.45
N SER A 21 3.29 5.28 -8.12
CA SER A 21 4.33 5.41 -9.17
C SER A 21 4.25 4.27 -10.17
N ARG A 22 4.47 4.56 -11.45
CA ARG A 22 4.43 3.53 -12.51
C ARG A 22 5.29 2.32 -12.20
N TRP A 23 6.51 2.53 -11.69
CA TRP A 23 7.38 1.46 -11.23
C TRP A 23 6.70 0.53 -10.21
N ARG A 24 6.03 1.12 -9.22
CA ARG A 24 5.31 0.34 -8.20
C ARG A 24 4.08 -0.32 -8.79
N PHE A 25 3.35 0.37 -9.67
CA PHE A 25 2.17 -0.18 -10.34
C PHE A 25 2.52 -1.43 -11.16
N GLU A 26 3.52 -1.35 -12.03
CA GLU A 26 3.96 -2.45 -12.90
C GLU A 26 4.44 -3.69 -12.12
N ARG A 27 4.90 -3.52 -10.88
CA ARG A 27 5.34 -4.62 -10.01
C ARG A 27 4.24 -5.21 -9.13
N THR A 28 3.21 -4.44 -8.84
CA THR A 28 2.19 -4.79 -7.84
C THR A 28 0.82 -4.98 -8.45
N TYR A 29 0.67 -4.82 -9.76
CA TYR A 29 -0.56 -5.04 -10.49
C TYR A 29 -0.30 -5.85 -11.75
N THR A 30 -1.27 -6.67 -12.14
CA THR A 30 -1.27 -7.36 -13.43
C THR A 30 -2.54 -7.04 -14.20
N ALA A 31 -2.41 -6.89 -15.52
CA ALA A 31 -3.53 -6.56 -16.40
C ALA A 31 -4.48 -7.76 -16.51
N VAL A 32 -5.78 -7.48 -16.43
CA VAL A 32 -6.82 -8.50 -16.66
C VAL A 32 -7.27 -8.40 -18.11
N ALA A 33 -7.21 -9.52 -18.83
CA ALA A 33 -7.68 -9.61 -20.21
C ALA A 33 -9.12 -9.05 -20.32
N PRO A 34 -9.41 -8.21 -21.33
CA PRO A 34 -8.60 -7.92 -22.52
C PRO A 34 -7.58 -6.78 -22.36
N THR A 35 -7.39 -6.24 -21.16
CA THR A 35 -6.44 -5.15 -20.90
C THR A 35 -5.02 -5.61 -21.16
N GLU A 36 -4.25 -4.82 -21.93
CA GLU A 36 -2.81 -5.00 -22.10
C GLU A 36 -2.03 -4.25 -21.02
N SER A 37 -0.95 -4.83 -20.51
CA SER A 37 -0.07 -4.19 -19.53
C SER A 37 0.44 -2.83 -20.02
N GLY A 38 0.33 -1.81 -19.17
CA GLY A 38 0.71 -0.43 -19.49
C GLY A 38 -0.35 0.35 -20.28
N LYS A 39 -1.51 -0.27 -20.60
CA LYS A 39 -2.67 0.43 -21.17
C LYS A 39 -3.73 0.69 -20.09
N PRO A 40 -4.53 1.75 -20.20
CA PRO A 40 -5.70 1.95 -19.35
C PRO A 40 -6.64 0.74 -19.44
N GLY A 41 -7.12 0.26 -18.30
CA GLY A 41 -8.07 -0.85 -18.24
C GLY A 41 -8.13 -1.47 -16.85
N VAL A 42 -8.55 -2.74 -16.79
CA VAL A 42 -8.74 -3.47 -15.55
C VAL A 42 -7.44 -4.13 -15.12
N TYR A 43 -7.05 -3.89 -13.87
CA TYR A 43 -5.88 -4.48 -13.23
C TYR A 43 -6.27 -5.10 -11.90
N VAL A 44 -5.59 -6.18 -11.53
CA VAL A 44 -5.70 -6.78 -10.19
C VAL A 44 -4.39 -6.60 -9.45
N LYS A 45 -4.48 -6.20 -8.18
CA LYS A 45 -3.33 -6.06 -7.31
C LYS A 45 -2.77 -7.44 -6.97
N LEU A 46 -1.49 -7.64 -7.20
CA LEU A 46 -0.77 -8.84 -6.80
C LEU A 46 -0.59 -8.83 -5.27
N PRO A 47 -0.72 -10.00 -4.61
CA PRO A 47 -0.34 -10.13 -3.21
C PRO A 47 1.13 -9.76 -3.03
N ILE A 48 1.42 -8.98 -1.99
CA ILE A 48 2.78 -8.61 -1.60
C ILE A 48 3.02 -9.15 -0.20
N LEU A 49 4.16 -9.82 -0.01
CA LEU A 49 4.62 -10.20 1.31
C LEU A 49 5.06 -8.96 2.08
N ILE A 50 4.49 -8.81 3.28
CA ILE A 50 4.71 -7.71 4.19
C ILE A 50 4.94 -8.26 5.59
N THR A 51 5.70 -7.53 6.40
CA THR A 51 5.80 -7.79 7.82
C THR A 51 4.73 -6.98 8.53
N ALA A 52 3.95 -7.61 9.39
CA ALA A 52 2.99 -6.96 10.25
C ALA A 52 3.41 -7.14 11.71
N THR A 53 3.59 -6.04 12.43
CA THR A 53 3.91 -6.05 13.86
C THR A 53 2.80 -5.34 14.61
N GLN A 54 2.15 -6.03 15.55
CA GLN A 54 1.15 -5.40 16.41
C GLN A 54 1.82 -4.40 17.35
N ILE A 55 1.22 -3.23 17.48
CA ILE A 55 1.69 -2.15 18.33
C ILE A 55 1.24 -2.43 19.76
N GLU A 56 2.22 -2.61 20.65
CA GLU A 56 1.96 -2.86 22.07
C GLU A 56 2.03 -1.59 22.93
N ASN A 57 2.69 -0.54 22.42
CA ASN A 57 2.78 0.77 23.05
C ASN A 57 2.58 1.83 21.97
N PRO A 58 1.87 2.95 22.24
CA PRO A 58 1.67 3.99 21.25
C PRO A 58 3.00 4.44 20.66
N LEU A 59 3.07 4.52 19.33
CA LEU A 59 4.26 4.95 18.62
C LEU A 59 3.96 6.17 17.76
N SER A 60 4.93 7.07 17.70
CA SER A 60 5.05 8.07 16.64
C SER A 60 6.43 7.89 16.00
N VAL A 61 6.44 7.56 14.71
CA VAL A 61 7.66 7.37 13.94
C VAL A 61 7.68 8.35 12.78
N ALA A 62 8.71 9.19 12.73
CA ALA A 62 8.95 10.07 11.60
C ALA A 62 9.34 9.22 10.38
N ILE A 63 8.63 9.39 9.27
CA ILE A 63 9.01 8.73 8.02
C ILE A 63 10.11 9.57 7.37
N SER A 64 11.29 8.98 7.18
CA SER A 64 12.38 9.66 6.47
C SER A 64 11.92 10.04 5.07
N ASN A 65 12.11 11.32 4.69
CA ASN A 65 11.68 11.99 3.45
C ASN A 65 10.44 12.90 3.55
N LEU A 66 10.28 13.65 4.65
CA LEU A 66 9.37 14.82 4.74
C LEU A 66 7.87 14.50 4.54
N ARG A 67 7.43 13.25 4.70
CA ARG A 67 6.03 12.80 4.52
C ARG A 67 5.25 12.62 5.83
N GLY A 68 5.64 13.33 6.89
CA GLY A 68 4.91 13.36 8.16
C GLY A 68 5.29 12.25 9.15
N GLU A 69 4.42 12.05 10.13
CA GLU A 69 4.57 11.09 11.21
C GLU A 69 3.57 9.94 11.06
N ILE A 70 4.05 8.72 11.25
CA ILE A 70 3.19 7.56 11.44
C ILE A 70 2.85 7.49 12.91
N ASN A 71 1.58 7.64 13.22
CA ASN A 71 1.05 7.48 14.56
C ASN A 71 0.27 6.16 14.64
N GLY A 72 0.52 5.38 15.66
CA GLY A 72 -0.21 4.14 15.93
C GLY A 72 -0.56 4.01 17.39
N GLN A 73 -1.73 3.45 17.67
CA GLN A 73 -2.23 3.17 19.00
C GLN A 73 -1.99 1.70 19.36
N ILE A 74 -2.15 1.38 20.65
CA ILE A 74 -2.10 0.00 21.12
C ILE A 74 -3.16 -0.81 20.37
N GLY A 75 -2.74 -1.94 19.79
CA GLY A 75 -3.60 -2.84 19.02
C GLY A 75 -3.55 -2.63 17.51
N ASP A 76 -3.13 -1.46 17.03
CA ASP A 76 -2.90 -1.24 15.60
C ASP A 76 -1.74 -2.10 15.08
N CYS A 77 -1.64 -2.25 13.77
CA CYS A 77 -0.55 -2.97 13.12
C CYS A 77 0.36 -2.01 12.36
N LEU A 78 1.66 -2.01 12.69
CA LEU A 78 2.68 -1.42 11.86
C LEU A 78 3.01 -2.40 10.73
N ILE A 79 2.79 -1.96 9.49
CA ILE A 79 3.12 -2.70 8.30
C ILE A 79 4.44 -2.18 7.75
N ALA A 80 5.35 -3.10 7.46
CA ALA A 80 6.60 -2.81 6.77
C ALA A 80 6.69 -3.69 5.52
N GLU A 81 6.90 -3.08 4.37
CA GLU A 81 7.21 -3.82 3.15
C GLU A 81 8.72 -3.96 2.95
N PRO A 82 9.18 -4.94 2.15
CA PRO A 82 10.61 -5.16 1.92
C PRO A 82 11.38 -3.95 1.36
N GLU A 83 10.69 -3.04 0.67
CA GLU A 83 11.30 -1.86 0.04
C GLU A 83 11.38 -0.65 0.98
N GLY A 84 11.03 -0.84 2.26
CA GLY A 84 11.20 0.16 3.31
C GLY A 84 10.01 1.10 3.50
N ASN A 85 8.93 0.97 2.73
CA ASN A 85 7.71 1.72 3.06
C ASN A 85 7.05 1.14 4.31
N GLN A 86 6.54 2.04 5.13
CA GLN A 86 5.86 1.73 6.38
C GLN A 86 4.55 2.48 6.49
N TRP A 87 3.54 1.85 7.08
CA TRP A 87 2.26 2.48 7.38
C TRP A 87 1.59 1.78 8.56
N VAL A 88 0.67 2.47 9.23
CA VAL A 88 -0.14 1.89 10.31
C VAL A 88 -1.54 1.56 9.78
N VAL A 89 -2.05 0.39 10.18
CA VAL A 89 -3.39 -0.07 9.88
C VAL A 89 -4.11 -0.36 11.19
N ALA A 90 -5.32 0.17 11.35
CA ALA A 90 -6.16 -0.15 12.49
C ALA A 90 -6.43 -1.65 12.56
N LYS A 91 -6.43 -2.23 13.77
CA LYS A 91 -6.62 -3.68 14.00
C LYS A 91 -7.76 -4.28 13.19
N GLU A 92 -8.93 -3.65 13.25
CA GLU A 92 -10.16 -4.11 12.60
C GLU A 92 -10.06 -4.11 11.08
N ILE A 93 -9.31 -3.18 10.50
CA ILE A 93 -9.05 -3.12 9.06
C ILE A 93 -8.04 -4.21 8.70
N PHE A 94 -7.00 -4.38 9.52
CA PHE A 94 -5.98 -5.40 9.29
C PHE A 94 -6.60 -6.81 9.22
N GLU A 95 -7.41 -7.17 10.20
CA GLU A 95 -8.11 -8.47 10.28
C GLU A 95 -9.07 -8.72 9.09
N LYS A 96 -9.63 -7.67 8.49
CA LYS A 96 -10.54 -7.77 7.34
C LYS A 96 -9.83 -7.85 5.99
N THR A 97 -8.67 -7.22 5.86
CA THR A 97 -8.04 -6.94 4.57
C THR A 97 -6.73 -7.69 4.34
N TYR A 98 -6.06 -8.13 5.41
CA TYR A 98 -4.84 -8.92 5.35
C TYR A 98 -5.13 -10.38 5.64
N ARG A 99 -4.32 -11.25 5.06
CA ARG A 99 -4.37 -12.69 5.30
C ARG A 99 -2.98 -13.18 5.61
N GLU A 100 -2.86 -14.06 6.58
CA GLU A 100 -1.62 -14.80 6.81
C GLU A 100 -1.31 -15.64 5.58
N MET A 101 -0.06 -15.60 5.14
CA MET A 101 0.45 -16.52 4.14
C MET A 101 1.02 -17.72 4.91
N LEU A 102 0.29 -18.83 4.92
CA LEU A 102 0.71 -20.11 5.51
C LEU A 102 1.85 -20.75 4.71
#